data_AF-A0A015JRM5-F1
#
_entry.id   AF-A0A015JRM5-F1
#
_cell.length_a   1.000
_cell.length_b   1.000
_cell.length_c   1.000
_cell.angle_alpha   90.00
_cell.angle_beta   90.00
_cell.angle_gamma   90.00
#
_symmetry.space_group_name_H-M   'P 1'
#
loop_
_entity.id
_entity.type
_entity.pdbx_description
1 polymer ?
#
loop_
_entity_poly.entity_id
_entity_poly.type
_entity_poly.pdbx_seq_one_letter_code
_entity_poly.pdbx_strand_id
1 'polypeptide(L)'
;MSLKNPFQSFLNDKCKECDYICSEIRFQQNFKNWTSGNDDIDEFIQGTQLSTHDKYEVSKKALEWIPYNRFCNIKYNEKIGVFRANWIDGYIYGWDNENWVRSNENMLVALKNLNNPKNITLEFMNKIKSDYEFYGITQDPQTKNYMVVLCDKCKKCDYICNAIHFQQNFDNWTSGNDDIDEFIQGTQLLEHTYYYRVNALEWIPYNRFCNIKYNEKIGVFRANWIDGYIYERDNENWVRSNENMLVALKNLNNPKNITLESMNKVYLMNF
;
A
#
# COMPACT_ATOMS: atom_id res chain seq x y z
N MET A 1 -42.57 21.79 34.13
CA MET A 1 -42.09 21.50 32.76
C MET A 1 -40.82 20.67 32.89
N SER A 2 -40.94 19.36 32.70
CA SER A 2 -39.79 18.44 32.69
C SER A 2 -39.21 18.45 31.27
N LEU A 3 -37.94 18.84 31.14
CA LEU A 3 -37.18 18.75 29.90
C LEU A 3 -37.03 17.28 29.52
N LYS A 4 -37.60 16.87 28.38
CA LYS A 4 -37.33 15.56 27.79
C LYS A 4 -35.85 15.52 27.38
N ASN A 5 -35.11 14.63 28.01
CA ASN A 5 -33.77 14.21 27.61
C ASN A 5 -33.88 13.44 26.27
N PRO A 6 -33.11 13.73 25.21
CA PRO A 6 -33.23 13.01 23.94
C PRO A 6 -32.68 11.57 23.98
N PHE A 7 -32.02 11.18 25.07
CA PHE A 7 -31.27 9.93 25.17
C PHE A 7 -31.91 8.96 26.15
N GLN A 8 -32.97 8.29 25.73
CA GLN A 8 -33.50 7.14 26.47
C GLN A 8 -34.09 6.08 25.52
N SER A 9 -33.22 5.19 25.00
CA SER A 9 -33.45 3.74 25.01
C SER A 9 -32.23 2.98 24.46
N PHE A 10 -31.46 2.33 25.32
CA PHE A 10 -30.61 1.18 24.97
C PHE A 10 -31.48 -0.07 24.69
N LEU A 11 -32.53 0.05 23.88
CA LEU A 11 -33.45 -1.06 23.59
C LEU A 11 -33.56 -1.27 22.08
N ASN A 12 -32.51 -1.88 21.53
CA ASN A 12 -32.66 -3.05 20.68
C ASN A 12 -31.26 -3.65 20.48
N ASP A 13 -30.98 -4.79 21.12
CA ASP A 13 -29.75 -5.55 20.85
C ASP A 13 -29.74 -6.10 19.41
N LYS A 14 -30.84 -5.97 18.67
CA LYS A 14 -31.04 -6.47 17.31
C LYS A 14 -31.36 -5.35 16.34
N CYS A 15 -30.76 -5.42 15.15
CA CYS A 15 -31.08 -4.53 14.04
C CYS A 15 -32.53 -4.74 13.59
N LYS A 16 -33.25 -3.63 13.30
CA LYS A 16 -34.66 -3.68 12.87
C LYS A 16 -34.85 -4.35 11.51
N GLU A 17 -33.87 -4.21 10.62
CA GLU A 17 -33.89 -4.81 9.28
C GLU A 17 -33.52 -6.29 9.31
N CYS A 18 -32.58 -6.67 10.17
CA CYS A 18 -32.02 -8.02 10.18
C CYS A 18 -32.65 -8.97 11.23
N ASP A 19 -33.26 -8.44 12.29
CA ASP A 19 -33.74 -9.18 13.48
C ASP A 19 -32.65 -10.00 14.22
N TYR A 20 -31.38 -9.62 14.04
CA TYR A 20 -30.23 -10.12 14.78
C TYR A 20 -29.17 -9.01 15.00
N ILE A 21 -28.12 -9.31 15.76
CA ILE A 21 -27.00 -8.38 15.98
C ILE A 21 -26.10 -8.36 14.74
N CYS A 22 -26.24 -7.35 13.90
CA CYS A 22 -25.43 -7.16 12.70
C CYS A 22 -24.35 -6.07 12.88
N SER A 23 -23.58 -5.80 11.83
CA SER A 23 -22.48 -4.82 11.85
C SER A 23 -22.95 -3.41 12.19
N GLU A 24 -24.11 -2.97 11.69
CA GLU A 24 -24.75 -1.70 12.07
C GLU A 24 -24.80 -1.49 13.60
N ILE A 25 -25.41 -2.44 14.33
CA ILE A 25 -25.58 -2.35 15.79
C ILE A 25 -24.22 -2.29 16.50
N ARG A 26 -23.25 -3.07 16.02
CA ARG A 26 -21.89 -3.10 16.57
C ARG A 26 -21.16 -1.78 16.35
N PHE A 27 -21.33 -1.16 15.18
CA PHE A 27 -20.80 0.17 14.93
C PHE A 27 -21.44 1.22 15.84
N GLN A 28 -22.77 1.21 15.97
CA GLN A 28 -23.51 2.13 16.86
C GLN A 28 -22.99 2.10 18.30
N GLN A 29 -22.68 0.90 18.82
CA GLN A 29 -22.10 0.72 20.15
C GLN A 29 -20.73 1.39 20.29
N ASN A 30 -19.99 1.56 19.20
CA ASN A 30 -18.64 2.12 19.17
C ASN A 30 -18.59 3.63 18.84
N PHE A 31 -19.69 4.28 18.47
CA PHE A 31 -19.70 5.70 18.07
C PHE A 31 -19.20 6.66 19.17
N LYS A 32 -19.31 6.27 20.44
CA LYS A 32 -18.82 7.07 21.57
C LYS A 32 -17.31 6.95 21.78
N ASN A 33 -16.65 5.99 21.13
CA ASN A 33 -15.25 5.65 21.38
C ASN A 33 -14.29 6.36 20.43
N TRP A 34 -14.79 7.05 19.41
CA TRP A 34 -13.96 7.81 18.48
C TRP A 34 -14.72 9.04 17.96
N THR A 35 -13.96 10.06 17.58
CA THR A 35 -14.41 11.22 16.80
C THR A 35 -13.24 11.70 15.97
N SER A 36 -13.51 12.20 14.77
CA SER A 36 -12.52 12.86 13.92
C SER A 36 -12.25 14.32 14.32
N GLY A 37 -13.01 14.86 15.27
CA GLY A 37 -13.03 16.28 15.60
C GLY A 37 -13.77 17.14 14.57
N ASN A 38 -14.48 16.52 13.62
CA ASN A 38 -15.31 17.20 12.62
C ASN A 38 -16.64 16.47 12.47
N ASP A 39 -17.73 17.15 12.83
CA ASP A 39 -19.07 16.57 12.85
C ASP A 39 -19.54 16.09 11.46
N ASP A 40 -19.19 16.81 10.39
CA ASP A 40 -19.56 16.44 9.01
C ASP A 40 -18.90 15.10 8.61
N ILE A 41 -17.63 14.90 8.98
CA ILE A 41 -16.89 13.64 8.73
C ILE A 41 -17.41 12.52 9.60
N ASP A 42 -17.69 12.79 10.87
CA ASP A 42 -18.23 11.80 11.81
C ASP A 42 -19.60 11.31 11.33
N GLU A 43 -20.51 12.24 11.00
CA GLU A 43 -21.82 11.91 10.44
C GLU A 43 -21.70 11.12 9.14
N PHE A 44 -20.77 11.51 8.26
CA PHE A 44 -20.53 10.82 7.01
C PHE A 44 -20.05 9.37 7.22
N ILE A 45 -19.03 9.14 8.04
CA ILE A 45 -18.51 7.80 8.36
C ILE A 45 -19.61 6.96 9.04
N GLN A 46 -20.28 7.51 10.04
CA GLN A 46 -21.36 6.84 10.76
C GLN A 46 -22.51 6.46 9.82
N GLY A 47 -22.88 7.33 8.86
CA GLY A 47 -23.90 7.03 7.86
C GLY A 47 -23.57 5.78 7.03
N THR A 48 -22.31 5.60 6.63
CA THR A 48 -21.88 4.38 5.92
C THR A 48 -21.92 3.13 6.80
N GLN A 49 -21.52 3.27 8.07
CA GLN A 49 -21.53 2.20 9.07
C GLN A 49 -22.97 1.78 9.41
N LEU A 50 -23.90 2.73 9.48
CA LEU A 50 -25.32 2.52 9.73
C LEU A 50 -26.04 1.81 8.57
N SER A 51 -25.50 1.91 7.36
CA SER A 51 -26.06 1.25 6.18
C SER A 51 -25.50 -0.16 5.95
N THR A 52 -24.67 -0.68 6.86
CA THR A 52 -23.93 -1.94 6.68
C THR A 52 -24.43 -3.04 7.61
N HIS A 53 -25.00 -4.09 7.03
CA HIS A 53 -25.58 -5.21 7.77
C HIS A 53 -24.80 -6.52 7.61
N ASP A 54 -23.79 -6.57 6.73
CA ASP A 54 -23.06 -7.79 6.42
C ASP A 54 -22.20 -8.28 7.58
N LYS A 55 -22.06 -9.60 7.69
CA LYS A 55 -21.16 -10.23 8.68
C LYS A 55 -19.69 -10.19 8.25
N TYR A 56 -19.43 -10.25 6.95
CA TYR A 56 -18.12 -10.30 6.32
C TYR A 56 -18.02 -9.27 5.21
N GLU A 57 -16.79 -8.98 4.76
CA GLU A 57 -16.48 -7.94 3.79
C GLU A 57 -17.02 -6.55 4.15
N VAL A 58 -17.07 -6.25 5.45
CA VAL A 58 -17.66 -5.00 6.00
C VAL A 58 -17.01 -3.76 5.39
N SER A 59 -15.69 -3.79 5.16
CA SER A 59 -14.93 -2.70 4.52
C SER A 59 -15.38 -2.33 3.10
N LYS A 60 -16.12 -3.19 2.39
CA LYS A 60 -16.69 -2.84 1.07
C LYS A 60 -17.83 -1.82 1.16
N LYS A 61 -18.45 -1.69 2.34
CA LYS A 61 -19.65 -0.86 2.54
C LYS A 61 -19.50 0.19 3.62
N ALA A 62 -18.82 -0.14 4.72
CA ALA A 62 -18.59 0.74 5.86
C ALA A 62 -17.19 1.36 5.82
N LEU A 63 -17.13 2.65 6.15
CA LEU A 63 -15.88 3.37 6.30
C LEU A 63 -15.39 3.37 7.74
N GLU A 64 -14.09 3.53 7.90
CA GLU A 64 -13.46 3.65 9.19
C GLU A 64 -12.90 5.07 9.39
N TRP A 65 -13.00 5.58 10.62
CA TRP A 65 -12.05 6.60 11.06
C TRP A 65 -10.75 5.88 11.42
N ILE A 66 -9.67 6.23 10.72
CA ILE A 66 -8.37 5.58 10.87
C ILE A 66 -7.41 6.58 11.54
N PRO A 67 -6.99 6.35 12.80
CA PRO A 67 -6.03 7.21 13.46
C PRO A 67 -4.73 7.30 12.65
N TYR A 68 -4.21 8.50 12.46
CA TYR A 68 -3.06 8.73 11.56
C TYR A 68 -1.79 7.98 11.97
N ASN A 69 -1.63 7.70 13.28
CA ASN A 69 -0.52 6.93 13.81
C ASN A 69 -0.58 5.42 13.48
N ARG A 70 -1.62 4.95 12.79
CA ARG A 70 -1.70 3.59 12.24
C ARG A 70 -1.07 3.47 10.85
N PHE A 71 -0.57 4.58 10.30
CA PHE A 71 0.18 4.59 9.05
C PHE A 71 1.69 4.69 9.30
N CYS A 72 2.46 3.89 8.57
CA CYS A 72 3.93 3.99 8.55
C CYS A 72 4.44 4.06 7.10
N ASN A 73 5.72 4.41 6.94
CA ASN A 73 6.36 4.58 5.63
C ASN A 73 5.60 5.55 4.70
N ILE A 74 5.06 6.64 5.27
CA ILE A 74 4.28 7.64 4.54
C ILE A 74 5.22 8.41 3.60
N LYS A 75 4.97 8.34 2.29
CA LYS A 75 5.77 8.97 1.24
C LYS A 75 4.89 9.69 0.25
N TYR A 76 5.25 10.93 -0.12
CA TYR A 76 4.52 11.66 -1.16
C TYR A 76 4.97 11.23 -2.55
N ASN A 77 4.04 10.93 -3.43
CA ASN A 77 4.32 10.67 -4.83
C ASN A 77 3.86 11.86 -5.68
N GLU A 78 4.82 12.70 -6.07
CA GLU A 78 4.58 13.93 -6.85
C GLU A 78 3.90 13.64 -8.19
N LYS A 79 4.23 12.52 -8.85
CA LYS A 79 3.72 12.19 -10.20
C LYS A 79 2.21 11.94 -10.20
N ILE A 80 1.65 11.41 -9.11
CA ILE A 80 0.22 11.09 -8.98
C ILE A 80 -0.50 11.98 -7.95
N GLY A 81 0.23 12.82 -7.23
CA GLY A 81 -0.33 13.77 -6.27
C GLY A 81 -0.99 13.13 -5.05
N VAL A 82 -0.52 11.96 -4.62
CA VAL A 82 -1.03 11.25 -3.42
C VAL A 82 0.11 10.79 -2.53
N PHE A 83 -0.19 10.62 -1.23
CA PHE A 83 0.72 9.92 -0.35
C PHE A 83 0.49 8.41 -0.45
N ARG A 84 1.54 7.62 -0.29
CA ARG A 84 1.49 6.17 -0.09
C ARG A 84 1.93 5.85 1.31
N ALA A 85 1.29 4.89 1.93
CA ALA A 85 1.61 4.45 3.28
C ALA A 85 1.29 2.96 3.47
N ASN A 86 1.92 2.35 4.46
CA ASN A 86 1.48 1.06 4.97
C ASN A 86 0.49 1.31 6.11
N TRP A 87 -0.68 0.68 6.04
CA TRP A 87 -1.67 0.67 7.11
C TRP A 87 -1.50 -0.59 7.95
N ILE A 88 -1.04 -0.43 9.19
CA ILE A 88 -0.61 -1.57 10.02
C ILE A 88 -1.75 -2.50 10.42
N ASP A 89 -2.97 -1.97 10.59
CA ASP A 89 -4.12 -2.75 11.03
C ASP A 89 -4.76 -3.58 9.91
N GLY A 90 -4.67 -3.09 8.67
CA GLY A 90 -5.56 -3.55 7.60
C GLY A 90 -7.03 -3.16 7.81
N TYR A 91 -7.88 -3.54 6.87
CA TYR A 91 -9.31 -3.18 6.89
C TYR A 91 -10.15 -4.13 7.75
N ILE A 92 -11.27 -3.64 8.27
CA ILE A 92 -12.28 -4.49 8.93
C ILE A 92 -12.89 -5.46 7.90
N TYR A 93 -12.61 -6.75 8.07
CA TYR A 93 -13.22 -7.80 7.27
C TYR A 93 -14.59 -8.19 7.83
N GLY A 94 -14.73 -8.34 9.14
CA GLY A 94 -15.96 -8.82 9.73
C GLY A 94 -15.90 -8.81 11.24
N TRP A 95 -16.79 -9.56 11.88
CA TRP A 95 -16.85 -9.64 13.33
C TRP A 95 -16.92 -11.08 13.80
N ASP A 96 -16.05 -11.41 14.76
CA ASP A 96 -15.96 -12.71 15.41
C ASP A 96 -15.43 -12.55 16.84
N ASN A 97 -15.78 -13.47 17.74
CA ASN A 97 -15.32 -13.48 19.14
C ASN A 97 -15.34 -12.10 19.82
N GLU A 98 -16.47 -11.39 19.69
CA GLU A 98 -16.72 -10.08 20.28
C GLU A 98 -15.75 -8.96 19.85
N ASN A 99 -15.08 -9.13 18.71
CA ASN A 99 -14.14 -8.15 18.16
C ASN A 99 -14.25 -8.02 16.64
N TRP A 100 -13.81 -6.86 16.12
CA TRP A 100 -13.62 -6.67 14.68
C TRP A 100 -12.42 -7.50 14.21
N VAL A 101 -12.67 -8.40 13.26
CA VAL A 101 -11.63 -9.15 12.55
C VAL A 101 -11.11 -8.27 11.43
N ARG A 102 -9.78 -8.08 11.41
CA ARG A 102 -9.10 -7.34 10.35
C ARG A 102 -8.43 -8.28 9.35
N SER A 103 -8.16 -7.76 8.15
CA SER A 103 -7.51 -8.48 7.07
C SER A 103 -6.53 -7.57 6.34
N ASN A 104 -5.50 -8.16 5.74
CA ASN A 104 -4.40 -7.47 5.07
C ASN A 104 -3.68 -6.48 5.99
N GLU A 105 -3.18 -6.99 7.12
CA GLU A 105 -2.25 -6.25 7.98
C GLU A 105 -1.06 -5.73 7.15
N ASN A 106 -0.53 -4.58 7.54
CA ASN A 106 0.54 -3.87 6.82
C ASN A 106 0.25 -3.56 5.33
N MET A 107 -1.02 -3.54 4.90
CA MET A 107 -1.36 -3.29 3.50
C MET A 107 -0.95 -1.90 3.02
N LEU A 108 -0.64 -1.83 1.74
CA LEU A 108 -0.38 -0.56 1.07
C LEU A 108 -1.69 0.18 0.75
N VAL A 109 -1.73 1.45 1.11
CA VAL A 109 -2.83 2.38 0.85
C VAL A 109 -2.32 3.68 0.25
N ALA A 110 -3.19 4.34 -0.50
CA ALA A 110 -3.01 5.72 -0.94
C ALA A 110 -3.80 6.65 -0.02
N LEU A 111 -3.16 7.71 0.48
CA LEU A 111 -3.80 8.79 1.22
C LEU A 111 -3.93 10.00 0.29
N LYS A 112 -5.18 10.35 -0.01
CA LYS A 112 -5.50 11.47 -0.91
C LYS A 112 -6.13 12.61 -0.12
N ASN A 113 -5.54 13.80 -0.20
CA ASN A 113 -6.03 14.99 0.47
C ASN A 113 -7.48 15.32 0.08
N LEU A 114 -8.27 15.62 1.10
CA LEU A 114 -9.59 16.22 1.00
C LEU A 114 -9.42 17.73 1.05
N ASN A 115 -9.35 18.37 -0.12
CA ASN A 115 -9.17 19.83 -0.23
C ASN A 115 -10.16 20.63 0.63
N ASN A 116 -11.38 20.10 0.82
CA ASN A 116 -12.34 20.61 1.78
C ASN A 116 -13.16 19.43 2.34
N PRO A 117 -13.19 19.21 3.67
CA PRO A 117 -14.01 18.19 4.33
C PRO A 117 -15.49 18.26 3.94
N LYS A 118 -16.02 19.47 3.74
CA LYS A 118 -17.43 19.69 3.35
C LYS A 118 -17.77 19.20 1.95
N ASN A 119 -16.76 18.90 1.13
CA ASN A 119 -16.95 18.37 -0.22
C ASN A 119 -17.02 16.84 -0.24
N ILE A 120 -16.93 16.16 0.92
CA ILE A 120 -17.17 14.73 1.02
C ILE A 120 -18.67 14.49 0.91
N THR A 121 -19.12 14.22 -0.31
CA THR A 121 -20.52 13.85 -0.59
C THR A 121 -20.59 12.40 -1.04
N LEU A 122 -21.78 11.80 -0.93
CA LEU A 122 -22.07 10.49 -1.53
C LEU A 122 -21.77 10.47 -3.04
N GLU A 123 -21.90 11.60 -3.72
CA GLU A 123 -21.58 11.73 -5.15
C GLU A 123 -20.06 11.69 -5.41
N PHE A 124 -19.26 12.41 -4.62
CA PHE A 124 -17.79 12.32 -4.65
C PHE A 124 -17.32 10.88 -4.44
N MET A 125 -17.98 10.18 -3.53
CA MET A 125 -17.71 8.78 -3.20
C MET A 125 -18.11 7.82 -4.30
N ASN A 126 -19.30 7.96 -4.90
CA ASN A 126 -19.72 7.13 -6.01
C ASN A 126 -18.78 7.28 -7.22
N LYS A 127 -18.24 8.49 -7.43
CA LYS A 127 -17.24 8.76 -8.47
C LYS A 127 -15.89 8.10 -8.18
N ILE A 128 -15.54 7.87 -6.91
CA ILE A 128 -14.28 7.22 -6.51
C ILE A 128 -14.45 5.69 -6.40
N LYS A 129 -15.62 5.22 -5.94
CA LYS A 129 -15.95 3.80 -5.78
C LYS A 129 -15.95 3.00 -7.08
N SER A 130 -16.15 3.64 -8.24
CA SER A 130 -16.06 2.91 -9.53
C SER A 130 -14.65 2.43 -9.82
N ASP A 131 -13.64 3.10 -9.28
CA ASP A 131 -12.24 2.93 -9.67
C ASP A 131 -11.36 2.41 -8.50
N TYR A 132 -11.80 2.61 -7.24
CA TYR A 132 -11.00 2.29 -6.06
C TYR A 132 -11.84 1.79 -4.88
N GLU A 133 -11.29 0.82 -4.15
CA GLU A 133 -11.79 0.49 -2.81
C GLU A 133 -11.41 1.58 -1.82
N PHE A 134 -12.36 1.97 -0.99
CA PHE A 134 -12.22 3.06 -0.04
C PHE A 134 -12.47 2.54 1.37
N TYR A 135 -11.46 2.67 2.23
CA TYR A 135 -11.46 2.05 3.55
C TYR A 135 -11.85 3.02 4.65
N GLY A 136 -11.58 4.31 4.49
CA GLY A 136 -11.82 5.25 5.57
C GLY A 136 -11.22 6.63 5.38
N ILE A 137 -11.28 7.42 6.45
CA ILE A 137 -10.76 8.78 6.50
C ILE A 137 -9.75 8.88 7.65
N THR A 138 -8.71 9.67 7.46
CA THR A 138 -7.75 10.04 8.49
C THR A 138 -7.51 11.54 8.48
N GLN A 139 -6.83 12.07 9.49
CA GLN A 139 -6.37 13.45 9.52
C GLN A 139 -4.89 13.50 9.86
N ASP A 140 -4.12 14.20 9.03
CA ASP A 140 -2.73 14.51 9.36
C ASP A 140 -2.70 15.44 10.58
N PRO A 141 -2.11 15.03 11.71
CA PRO A 141 -2.07 15.83 12.92
C PRO A 141 -1.25 17.11 12.77
N GLN A 142 -0.32 17.18 11.81
CA GLN A 142 0.52 18.35 11.56
C GLN A 142 -0.20 19.38 10.69
N THR A 143 -0.67 18.96 9.51
CA THR A 143 -1.31 19.87 8.55
C THR A 143 -2.80 20.11 8.84
N LYS A 144 -3.42 19.27 9.69
CA LYS A 144 -4.87 19.22 9.95
C LYS A 144 -5.72 18.89 8.74
N ASN A 145 -5.10 18.49 7.64
CA ASN A 145 -5.78 18.06 6.44
C ASN A 145 -6.39 16.67 6.65
N TYR A 146 -7.65 16.53 6.27
CA TYR A 146 -8.28 15.22 6.18
C TYR A 146 -7.86 14.53 4.88
N MET A 147 -7.73 13.22 4.94
CA MET A 147 -7.33 12.39 3.80
C MET A 147 -8.22 11.17 3.69
N VAL A 148 -8.52 10.82 2.46
CA VAL A 148 -9.22 9.60 2.05
C VAL A 148 -8.20 8.48 1.93
N VAL A 149 -8.49 7.34 2.56
CA VAL A 149 -7.66 6.13 2.55
C VAL A 149 -8.20 5.14 1.50
N LEU A 150 -7.44 4.96 0.43
CA LEU A 150 -7.82 4.17 -0.75
C LEU A 150 -6.90 2.96 -0.93
N CYS A 151 -7.39 1.92 -1.58
CA CYS A 151 -6.54 0.85 -2.10
C CYS A 151 -5.62 1.41 -3.21
N ASP A 152 -4.31 1.19 -3.09
CA ASP A 152 -3.32 1.59 -4.09
C ASP A 152 -3.25 0.55 -5.22
N LYS A 153 -4.30 0.46 -6.05
CA LYS A 153 -4.39 -0.51 -7.15
C LYS A 153 -3.59 -0.05 -8.37
N CYS A 154 -2.95 -1.01 -9.04
CA CYS A 154 -2.32 -0.75 -10.33
C CYS A 154 -3.39 -0.61 -11.39
N LYS A 155 -3.44 0.54 -12.09
CA LYS A 155 -4.42 0.80 -13.16
C LYS A 155 -4.46 -0.27 -14.26
N LYS A 156 -3.34 -0.94 -14.52
CA LYS A 156 -3.24 -2.01 -15.53
C LYS A 156 -3.77 -3.35 -15.02
N CYS A 157 -3.57 -3.64 -13.73
CA CYS A 157 -3.82 -4.95 -13.14
C CYS A 157 -5.14 -5.01 -12.36
N ASP A 158 -5.65 -3.86 -11.89
CA ASP A 158 -6.76 -3.74 -10.95
C ASP A 158 -6.54 -4.44 -9.59
N TYR A 159 -5.28 -4.65 -9.23
CA TYR A 159 -4.84 -5.13 -7.91
C TYR A 159 -3.44 -4.58 -7.59
N ILE A 160 -2.94 -4.83 -6.38
CA ILE A 160 -1.57 -4.45 -5.97
C ILE A 160 -0.58 -5.45 -6.58
N CYS A 161 0.20 -5.01 -7.57
CA CYS A 161 1.19 -5.84 -8.26
C CYS A 161 2.63 -5.48 -7.86
N ASN A 162 3.59 -6.30 -8.28
CA ASN A 162 5.02 -6.12 -7.97
C ASN A 162 5.54 -4.72 -8.33
N ALA A 163 5.09 -4.12 -9.43
CA ALA A 163 5.47 -2.76 -9.82
C ALA A 163 5.14 -1.72 -8.74
N ILE A 164 4.01 -1.86 -8.05
CA ILE A 164 3.65 -0.95 -6.96
C ILE A 164 4.58 -1.18 -5.75
N HIS A 165 4.84 -2.43 -5.40
CA HIS A 165 5.74 -2.76 -4.30
C HIS A 165 7.19 -2.31 -4.54
N PHE A 166 7.64 -2.37 -5.80
CA PHE A 166 8.92 -1.80 -6.17
C PHE A 166 8.93 -0.27 -6.01
N GLN A 167 7.90 0.41 -6.51
CA GLN A 167 7.77 1.87 -6.38
C GLN A 167 7.88 2.36 -4.93
N GLN A 168 7.38 1.59 -3.94
CA GLN A 168 7.53 1.94 -2.52
C GLN A 168 8.99 1.94 -2.03
N ASN A 169 9.84 1.14 -2.66
CA ASN A 169 11.23 0.91 -2.26
C ASN A 169 12.23 1.77 -3.05
N PHE A 170 11.80 2.61 -3.98
CA PHE A 170 12.71 3.41 -4.81
C PHE A 170 13.62 4.33 -4.00
N ASP A 171 13.14 4.91 -2.89
CA ASP A 171 14.00 5.76 -2.05
C ASP A 171 14.89 4.98 -1.07
N ASN A 172 14.75 3.65 -1.00
CA ASN A 172 15.50 2.83 -0.05
C ASN A 172 16.87 2.41 -0.59
N TRP A 173 17.15 2.70 -1.87
CA TRP A 173 18.43 2.42 -2.50
C TRP A 173 18.71 3.47 -3.59
N THR A 174 19.99 3.68 -3.87
CA THR A 174 20.46 4.42 -5.04
C THR A 174 21.82 3.85 -5.44
N SER A 175 22.12 3.85 -6.72
CA SER A 175 23.46 3.56 -7.23
C SER A 175 24.41 4.75 -7.11
N GLY A 176 23.88 5.94 -6.81
CA GLY A 176 24.60 7.21 -6.95
C GLY A 176 24.67 7.72 -8.40
N ASN A 177 23.93 7.10 -9.33
CA ASN A 177 23.82 7.51 -10.72
C ASN A 177 22.35 7.44 -11.18
N ASP A 178 21.79 8.60 -11.53
CA ASP A 178 20.37 8.74 -11.87
C ASP A 178 19.98 7.91 -13.12
N ASP A 179 20.85 7.78 -14.12
CA ASP A 179 20.57 7.00 -15.33
C ASP A 179 20.46 5.49 -15.03
N ILE A 180 21.31 4.97 -14.14
CA ILE A 180 21.25 3.57 -13.68
C ILE A 180 20.00 3.37 -12.83
N ASP A 181 19.72 4.29 -11.92
CA ASP A 181 18.56 4.21 -11.05
C ASP A 181 17.27 4.22 -11.87
N GLU A 182 17.15 5.14 -12.84
CA GLU A 182 16.01 5.21 -13.76
C GLU A 182 15.87 3.94 -14.59
N PHE A 183 16.98 3.39 -15.11
CA PHE A 183 16.95 2.14 -15.87
C PHE A 183 16.44 0.96 -15.04
N ILE A 184 16.99 0.75 -13.84
CA ILE A 184 16.59 -0.34 -12.94
C ILE A 184 15.13 -0.15 -12.51
N GLN A 185 14.76 1.06 -12.06
CA GLN A 185 13.38 1.39 -11.69
C GLN A 185 12.43 1.17 -12.88
N GLY A 186 12.85 1.52 -14.09
CA GLY A 186 12.10 1.27 -15.32
C GLY A 186 11.77 -0.21 -15.52
N THR A 187 12.73 -1.12 -15.31
CA THR A 187 12.46 -2.56 -15.36
C THR A 187 11.48 -3.01 -14.26
N GLN A 188 11.65 -2.48 -13.04
CA GLN A 188 10.78 -2.76 -11.90
C GLN A 188 9.33 -2.30 -12.11
N LEU A 189 9.13 -1.18 -12.82
CA LEU A 189 7.82 -0.66 -13.18
C LEU A 189 7.06 -1.53 -14.19
N LEU A 190 7.76 -2.37 -14.95
CA LEU A 190 7.17 -3.28 -15.93
C LEU A 190 6.76 -4.63 -15.31
N GLU A 191 7.20 -4.94 -14.09
CA GLU A 191 6.90 -6.19 -13.41
C GLU A 191 5.50 -6.19 -12.80
N HIS A 192 4.54 -6.70 -13.56
CA HIS A 192 3.14 -6.80 -13.15
C HIS A 192 2.72 -8.21 -12.69
N THR A 193 3.65 -9.17 -12.66
CA THR A 193 3.39 -10.53 -12.19
C THR A 193 3.33 -10.58 -10.67
N TYR A 194 2.55 -11.50 -10.10
CA TYR A 194 2.48 -11.74 -8.65
C TYR A 194 3.01 -13.14 -8.27
N TYR A 195 2.73 -14.17 -9.10
CA TYR A 195 2.97 -15.59 -8.78
C TYR A 195 4.15 -16.24 -9.51
N TYR A 196 4.97 -15.46 -10.21
CA TYR A 196 6.09 -15.98 -11.00
C TYR A 196 7.38 -15.24 -10.67
N ARG A 197 8.50 -15.87 -11.03
CA ARG A 197 9.84 -15.30 -10.94
C ARG A 197 9.85 -13.84 -11.40
N VAL A 198 10.28 -12.96 -10.51
CA VAL A 198 10.52 -11.54 -10.81
C VAL A 198 11.62 -11.43 -11.86
N ASN A 199 11.36 -10.69 -12.96
CA ASN A 199 12.34 -10.45 -14.02
C ASN A 199 12.91 -9.02 -14.00
N ALA A 200 12.51 -8.20 -13.03
CA ALA A 200 13.11 -6.90 -12.82
C ALA A 200 14.58 -6.99 -12.45
N LEU A 201 15.33 -5.98 -12.85
CA LEU A 201 16.65 -5.76 -12.32
C LEU A 201 16.55 -5.23 -10.88
N GLU A 202 17.57 -5.55 -10.09
CA GLU A 202 17.77 -4.97 -8.76
C GLU A 202 19.16 -4.36 -8.65
N TRP A 203 19.27 -3.26 -7.92
CA TRP A 203 20.56 -2.71 -7.54
C TRP A 203 21.17 -3.57 -6.44
N ILE A 204 22.43 -3.99 -6.65
CA ILE A 204 23.16 -4.83 -5.70
C ILE A 204 24.35 -4.02 -5.16
N PRO A 205 24.33 -3.60 -3.88
CA PRO A 205 25.47 -2.94 -3.26
C PRO A 205 26.72 -3.81 -3.34
N TYR A 206 27.88 -3.21 -3.64
CA TYR A 206 29.12 -3.97 -3.89
C TYR A 206 29.56 -4.85 -2.71
N ASN A 207 29.23 -4.45 -1.48
CA ASN A 207 29.52 -5.22 -0.27
C ASN A 207 28.69 -6.51 -0.13
N ARG A 208 27.71 -6.75 -1.00
CA ARG A 208 26.95 -8.01 -1.08
C ARG A 208 27.66 -9.09 -1.90
N PHE A 209 28.83 -8.79 -2.46
CA PHE A 209 29.68 -9.74 -3.16
C PHE A 209 30.87 -10.17 -2.31
N CYS A 210 31.17 -11.47 -2.29
CA CYS A 210 32.35 -12.03 -1.64
C CYS A 210 33.13 -12.96 -2.58
N ASN A 211 34.34 -13.36 -2.16
CA ASN A 211 35.23 -14.24 -2.95
C ASN A 211 35.51 -13.73 -4.38
N ILE A 212 35.65 -12.41 -4.53
CA ILE A 212 35.84 -11.75 -5.82
C ILE A 212 37.22 -12.10 -6.39
N LYS A 213 37.26 -12.65 -7.60
CA LYS A 213 38.48 -13.03 -8.33
C LYS A 213 38.42 -12.56 -9.77
N TYR A 214 39.44 -11.86 -10.24
CA TYR A 214 39.53 -11.43 -11.63
C TYR A 214 39.96 -12.58 -12.54
N ASN A 215 39.32 -12.71 -13.71
CA ASN A 215 39.73 -13.63 -14.75
C ASN A 215 40.21 -12.85 -15.99
N GLU A 216 41.53 -12.76 -16.13
CA GLU A 216 42.19 -12.01 -17.20
C GLU A 216 41.81 -12.47 -18.61
N LYS A 217 41.56 -13.77 -18.79
CA LYS A 217 41.28 -14.34 -20.13
C LYS A 217 39.95 -13.88 -20.72
N ILE A 218 38.96 -13.65 -19.87
CA ILE A 218 37.59 -13.26 -20.27
C ILE A 218 37.24 -11.82 -19.87
N GLY A 219 38.13 -11.13 -19.14
CA GLY A 219 37.95 -9.74 -18.75
C GLY A 219 36.77 -9.51 -17.79
N VAL A 220 36.44 -10.49 -16.94
CA VAL A 220 35.36 -10.38 -15.94
C VAL A 220 35.83 -10.85 -14.57
N PHE A 221 35.17 -10.35 -13.53
CA PHE A 221 35.34 -10.85 -12.17
C PHE A 221 34.33 -11.96 -11.91
N ARG A 222 34.75 -13.01 -11.21
CA ARG A 222 33.87 -14.03 -10.64
C ARG A 222 33.68 -13.70 -9.16
N ALA A 223 32.44 -13.76 -8.66
CA ALA A 223 32.12 -13.50 -7.26
C ALA A 223 30.97 -14.40 -6.78
N ASN A 224 30.79 -14.49 -5.47
CA ASN A 224 29.58 -15.02 -4.87
C ASN A 224 28.69 -13.83 -4.46
N TRP A 225 27.42 -13.85 -4.84
CA TRP A 225 26.42 -12.90 -4.37
C TRP A 225 25.68 -13.49 -3.18
N ILE A 226 25.78 -12.83 -2.03
CA ILE A 226 25.34 -13.38 -0.75
C ILE A 226 23.82 -13.54 -0.71
N ASP A 227 23.07 -12.54 -1.20
CA ASP A 227 21.60 -12.51 -1.07
C ASP A 227 20.87 -13.47 -2.01
N GLY A 228 21.44 -13.72 -3.19
CA GLY A 228 20.67 -14.29 -4.30
C GLY A 228 19.62 -13.30 -4.85
N TYR A 229 18.92 -13.74 -5.90
CA TYR A 229 17.98 -12.89 -6.64
C TYR A 229 16.60 -12.88 -5.99
N ILE A 230 15.87 -11.77 -6.16
CA ILE A 230 14.45 -11.69 -5.81
C ILE A 230 13.67 -12.73 -6.63
N TYR A 231 13.02 -13.67 -5.95
CA TYR A 231 12.26 -14.75 -6.57
C TYR A 231 10.78 -14.39 -6.68
N GLU A 232 10.16 -14.10 -5.54
CA GLU A 232 8.75 -13.73 -5.44
C GLU A 232 8.54 -12.76 -4.28
N ARG A 233 7.29 -12.35 -4.07
CA ARG A 233 6.89 -11.55 -2.93
C ARG A 233 5.92 -12.35 -2.09
N ASP A 234 6.18 -12.44 -0.79
CA ASP A 234 5.19 -12.89 0.18
C ASP A 234 4.28 -11.71 0.59
N ASN A 235 3.42 -11.91 1.59
CA ASN A 235 2.47 -10.86 2.01
C ASN A 235 3.15 -9.56 2.48
N GLU A 236 4.43 -9.58 2.87
CA GLU A 236 5.11 -8.44 3.47
C GLU A 236 6.46 -8.10 2.79
N ASN A 237 7.21 -9.10 2.34
CA ASN A 237 8.62 -9.01 1.96
C ASN A 237 8.95 -9.69 0.63
N TRP A 238 10.09 -9.29 0.07
CA TRP A 238 10.69 -9.96 -1.08
C TRP A 238 11.40 -11.23 -0.63
N VAL A 239 10.97 -12.37 -1.17
CA VAL A 239 11.60 -13.68 -0.95
C VAL A 239 12.77 -13.81 -1.93
N ARG A 240 13.94 -14.17 -1.41
CA ARG A 240 15.15 -14.39 -2.22
C ARG A 240 15.41 -15.86 -2.45
N SER A 241 16.05 -16.18 -3.57
CA SER A 241 16.42 -17.54 -3.94
C SER A 241 17.87 -17.59 -4.43
N ASN A 242 18.48 -18.77 -4.29
CA ASN A 242 19.88 -19.04 -4.61
C ASN A 242 20.87 -18.12 -3.87
N GLU A 243 20.75 -18.05 -2.54
CA GLU A 243 21.75 -17.41 -1.70
C GLU A 243 23.16 -17.95 -1.98
N ASN A 244 24.17 -17.08 -1.88
CA ASN A 244 25.56 -17.38 -2.24
C ASN A 244 25.78 -17.86 -3.69
N MET A 245 24.90 -17.49 -4.62
CA MET A 245 25.06 -17.87 -6.03
C MET A 245 26.31 -17.28 -6.65
N LEU A 246 26.88 -18.04 -7.59
CA LEU A 246 28.02 -17.60 -8.36
C LEU A 246 27.61 -16.66 -9.49
N VAL A 247 28.24 -15.49 -9.56
CA VAL A 247 27.98 -14.46 -10.57
C VAL A 247 29.25 -14.02 -11.27
N ALA A 248 29.09 -13.49 -12.48
CA ALA A 248 30.13 -12.77 -13.21
C ALA A 248 29.85 -11.27 -13.13
N LEU A 249 30.82 -10.48 -12.66
CA LEU A 249 30.76 -9.02 -12.64
C LEU A 249 31.58 -8.48 -13.80
N LYS A 250 30.93 -7.72 -14.68
CA LYS A 250 31.58 -7.02 -15.79
C LYS A 250 31.75 -5.55 -15.44
N ASN A 251 32.96 -5.05 -15.60
CA ASN A 251 33.25 -3.65 -15.35
C ASN A 251 32.71 -2.78 -16.49
N LEU A 252 31.95 -1.73 -16.14
CA LEU A 252 31.35 -0.77 -17.08
C LEU A 252 32.04 0.61 -17.06
N ASN A 253 33.28 0.72 -16.57
CA ASN A 253 34.10 1.94 -16.35
C ASN A 253 34.29 2.92 -17.53
N ASN A 254 33.57 2.77 -18.65
CA ASN A 254 33.44 3.81 -19.65
C ASN A 254 32.10 4.52 -19.48
N PRO A 255 32.07 5.84 -19.19
CA PRO A 255 30.83 6.62 -19.08
C PRO A 255 29.90 6.47 -20.30
N LYS A 256 30.45 6.20 -21.50
CA LYS A 256 29.66 5.94 -22.71
C LYS A 256 28.86 4.63 -22.67
N ASN A 257 29.16 3.73 -21.74
CA ASN A 257 28.47 2.45 -21.54
C ASN A 257 27.38 2.51 -20.45
N ILE A 258 27.26 3.65 -19.75
CA ILE A 258 26.27 3.89 -18.69
C ILE A 258 25.26 4.94 -19.20
N THR A 259 24.79 4.78 -20.43
CA THR A 259 23.61 5.51 -20.91
C THR A 259 22.42 4.56 -20.94
N LEU A 260 21.21 5.08 -20.83
CA LEU A 260 19.99 4.29 -20.96
C LEU A 260 19.97 3.48 -22.27
N GLU A 261 20.50 4.04 -23.36
CA GLU A 261 20.58 3.38 -24.66
C GLU A 261 21.53 2.16 -24.65
N SER A 262 22.70 2.27 -24.02
CA SER A 262 23.65 1.15 -23.94
C SER A 262 23.15 0.06 -22.99
N MET A 263 22.49 0.43 -21.90
CA MET A 263 21.90 -0.53 -20.95
C MET A 263 20.72 -1.31 -21.57
N ASN A 264 19.86 -0.64 -22.34
CA ASN A 264 18.78 -1.30 -23.10
C ASN A 264 19.32 -2.36 -24.10
N LYS A 265 20.43 -2.06 -24.80
CA LYS A 265 21.08 -3.02 -25.69
C LYS A 265 21.58 -4.27 -24.94
N VAL A 266 22.17 -4.09 -23.76
CA VAL A 266 22.66 -5.22 -22.93
C VAL A 266 21.50 -6.07 -22.41
N TYR A 267 20.40 -5.46 -22.00
CA TYR A 267 19.21 -6.19 -21.52
C TYR A 267 18.60 -7.06 -22.63
N LEU A 268 18.37 -6.49 -23.81
CA LEU A 268 17.80 -7.21 -24.98
C LEU A 268 18.71 -8.31 -25.57
N MET A 269 20.00 -8.32 -25.25
CA MET A 269 20.94 -9.35 -25.72
C MET A 269 21.02 -10.57 -24.79
N ASN A 270 20.54 -10.45 -23.55
CA ASN A 270 20.68 -11.48 -22.52
C ASN A 270 19.33 -12.09 -22.09
N PHE A 271 18.24 -11.71 -22.75
CA PHE A 271 16.87 -12.24 -22.64
C PHE A 271 16.31 -12.46 -24.04
#